data_AF-A0A0W1S4T0-F1
#
_entry.id   AF-A0A0W1S4T0-F1
#
_cell.length_a   1.000
_cell.length_b   1.000
_cell.length_c   1.000
_cell.angle_alpha   90.00
_cell.angle_beta   90.00
_cell.angle_gamma   90.00
#
_symmetry.space_group_name_H-M   'P 1'
#
loop_
_entity.id
_entity.type
_entity.pdbx_description
1 polymer ?
#
loop_
_entity_poly.entity_id
_entity_poly.type
_entity_poly.pdbx_seq_one_letter_code
_entity_poly.pdbx_strand_id
1 'polypeptide(L)'
;MALSDYTGQSPDGRDETIVRVVPHRLWRPGEERIEPCAYSGERLKLSEKHLLVVLERDGVRERMYFRDESSLAAWVNKNET
;
A
#
# COMPACT_ATOMS: atom_id res chain seq x y z
N MET A 1 -7.81 -11.24 -5.83
CA MET A 1 -7.72 -10.47 -7.08
C MET A 1 -6.27 -10.49 -7.53
N ALA A 2 -5.95 -10.19 -8.79
CA ALA A 2 -4.55 -9.93 -9.14
C ALA A 2 -4.16 -8.55 -8.58
N LEU A 3 -2.89 -8.37 -8.20
CA LEU A 3 -2.42 -7.06 -7.68
C LEU A 3 -2.59 -5.93 -8.73
N SER A 4 -2.58 -6.28 -10.02
CA SER A 4 -2.86 -5.35 -11.10
C SER A 4 -4.26 -4.76 -11.05
N ASP A 5 -5.23 -5.49 -10.50
CA ASP A 5 -6.65 -5.11 -10.51
C ASP A 5 -6.94 -3.90 -9.62
N TYR A 6 -6.05 -3.61 -8.66
CA TYR A 6 -6.11 -2.42 -7.82
C TYR A 6 -5.66 -1.14 -8.54
N THR A 7 -4.92 -1.25 -9.64
CA THR A 7 -4.38 -0.09 -10.34
C THR A 7 -5.52 0.67 -11.02
N GLY A 8 -5.58 1.99 -10.84
CA GLY A 8 -6.66 2.84 -11.33
C GLY A 8 -7.83 3.00 -10.35
N GLN A 9 -7.83 2.28 -9.23
CA GLN A 9 -8.86 2.45 -8.20
C GLN A 9 -8.58 3.68 -7.34
N SER A 10 -9.66 4.30 -6.85
CA SER A 10 -9.65 5.48 -6.00
C SER A 10 -10.22 5.13 -4.62
N PRO A 11 -9.38 4.74 -3.66
CA PRO A 11 -9.80 4.29 -2.34
C PRO A 11 -10.70 5.32 -1.66
N ASP A 12 -10.25 6.56 -1.44
CA ASP A 12 -11.08 7.59 -0.78
C ASP A 12 -12.04 8.34 -1.73
N GLY A 13 -12.18 7.91 -3.00
CA GLY A 13 -13.14 8.45 -3.98
C GLY A 13 -12.99 9.93 -4.37
N ARG A 14 -12.00 10.65 -3.82
CA ARG A 14 -11.87 12.12 -3.95
C ARG A 14 -10.43 12.54 -4.29
N ASP A 15 -9.97 12.19 -5.48
CA ASP A 15 -8.71 12.69 -6.09
C ASP A 15 -7.43 11.92 -5.75
N GLU A 16 -7.56 10.68 -5.29
CA GLU A 16 -6.43 9.76 -5.19
C GLU A 16 -6.61 8.55 -6.11
N THR A 17 -5.51 8.08 -6.72
CA THR A 17 -5.52 6.91 -7.60
C THR A 17 -4.36 6.00 -7.26
N ILE A 18 -4.64 4.70 -7.11
CA ILE A 18 -3.59 3.69 -7.00
C ILE A 18 -2.92 3.57 -8.38
N VAL A 19 -1.65 3.96 -8.48
CA VAL A 19 -0.90 3.88 -9.75
C VAL A 19 -0.02 2.64 -9.84
N ARG A 20 0.24 1.97 -8.70
CA ARG A 20 1.04 0.75 -8.66
C ARG A 20 0.81 -0.04 -7.38
N VAL A 21 0.73 -1.36 -7.51
CA VAL A 21 0.80 -2.31 -6.39
C VAL A 21 1.81 -3.40 -6.73
N VAL A 22 2.76 -3.66 -5.82
CA VAL A 22 3.76 -4.71 -6.02
C VAL A 22 4.11 -5.44 -4.72
N PRO A 23 4.44 -6.74 -4.77
CA PRO A 23 5.17 -7.39 -3.69
C PRO A 23 6.49 -6.66 -3.48
N HIS A 24 6.81 -6.38 -2.22
CA HIS A 24 7.96 -5.59 -1.86
C HIS A 24 8.69 -6.19 -0.66
N ARG A 25 10.01 -6.00 -0.66
CA ARG A 25 10.94 -6.37 0.40
C ARG A 25 12.16 -5.49 0.27
N LEU A 26 12.36 -4.59 1.23
CA LEU A 26 13.50 -3.69 1.30
C LEU A 26 14.50 -4.23 2.33
N TRP A 27 15.47 -5.01 1.87
CA TRP A 27 16.59 -5.42 2.69
C TRP A 27 17.74 -4.41 2.56
N ARG A 28 18.17 -3.84 3.69
CA ARG A 28 19.34 -2.96 3.78
C ARG A 28 20.24 -3.45 4.92
N PRO A 29 21.52 -3.73 4.67
CA PRO A 29 22.45 -4.10 5.73
C PRO A 29 22.56 -2.99 6.78
N GLY A 30 22.39 -3.33 8.06
CA GLY A 30 22.61 -2.42 9.18
C GLY A 30 21.50 -1.39 9.45
N GLU A 31 20.43 -1.36 8.64
CA GLU A 31 19.30 -0.44 8.81
C GLU A 31 17.98 -1.24 8.88
N GLU A 32 17.38 -1.33 10.07
CA GLU A 32 16.02 -1.87 10.20
C GLU A 32 15.03 -0.72 10.01
N ARG A 33 14.31 -0.76 8.89
CA ARG A 33 13.22 0.20 8.62
C ARG A 33 11.88 -0.44 8.95
N ILE A 34 11.14 0.24 9.82
CA ILE A 34 9.81 -0.16 10.26
C ILE A 34 8.82 0.92 9.85
N GLU A 35 7.74 0.54 9.19
CA GLU A 35 6.66 1.43 8.76
C GLU A 35 5.31 0.85 9.19
N PRO A 36 4.29 1.67 9.43
CA PRO A 36 2.96 1.16 9.72
C PRO A 36 2.28 0.60 8.46
N CYS A 37 1.51 -0.47 8.62
CA CYS A 37 0.50 -0.89 7.65
C CYS A 37 -0.53 0.23 7.51
N ALA A 38 -0.76 0.73 6.29
CA ALA A 38 -1.67 1.85 6.04
C ALA A 38 -3.13 1.53 6.42
N TYR A 39 -3.52 0.25 6.41
CA TYR A 39 -4.84 -0.18 6.85
C TYR A 39 -4.96 -0.36 8.38
N SER A 40 -4.11 -1.19 8.97
CA SER A 40 -4.26 -1.67 10.36
C SER A 40 -3.40 -0.93 11.37
N GLY A 41 -2.42 -0.13 10.93
CA GLY A 41 -1.40 0.47 11.79
C GLY A 41 -0.34 -0.51 12.33
N GLU A 42 -0.44 -1.80 11.99
CA GLU A 42 0.53 -2.83 12.40
C GLU A 42 1.94 -2.45 11.95
N ARG A 43 2.94 -2.63 12.83
CA ARG A 43 4.34 -2.30 12.52
C ARG A 43 4.95 -3.35 11.60
N LEU A 44 5.24 -2.96 10.36
CA LEU A 44 5.85 -3.81 9.34
C LEU A 44 7.36 -3.59 9.28
N LYS A 45 8.13 -4.66 9.38
CA LYS A 45 9.55 -4.63 9.03
C LYS A 45 9.66 -4.65 7.51
N LEU A 46 10.19 -3.60 6.90
CA LEU A 46 10.26 -3.55 5.43
C LEU A 46 11.22 -4.60 4.85
N SER A 47 12.10 -5.18 5.66
CA SER A 47 12.96 -6.30 5.28
C SER A 47 12.21 -7.63 5.14
N GLU A 48 10.95 -7.71 5.58
CA GLU A 48 10.05 -8.84 5.40
C GLU A 48 9.13 -8.62 4.19
N LYS A 49 8.45 -9.67 3.75
CA LYS A 49 7.54 -9.59 2.61
C LYS A 49 6.30 -8.78 2.99
N HIS A 50 5.98 -7.77 2.17
CA HIS A 50 4.80 -6.93 2.30
C HIS A 50 4.39 -6.44 0.90
N LEU A 51 3.35 -5.61 0.81
CA LEU A 51 2.97 -4.90 -0.40
C LEU A 51 3.36 -3.43 -0.32
N LEU A 52 3.89 -2.91 -1.41
CA LEU A 52 4.06 -1.47 -1.62
C LEU A 52 2.99 -0.99 -2.60
N VAL A 53 2.22 0.00 -2.15
CA VAL A 53 1.25 0.73 -2.95
C VAL A 53 1.80 2.12 -3.22
N VAL A 54 1.72 2.56 -4.48
CA VAL A 54 1.97 3.95 -4.84
C VAL A 54 0.62 4.59 -5.15
N LEU A 55 0.32 5.65 -4.41
CA LEU A 55 -0.87 6.47 -4.58
C LEU A 55 -0.46 7.78 -5.24
N GLU A 56 -1.26 8.26 -6.19
CA GLU A 56 -1.09 9.59 -6.78
C GLU A 56 -2.26 10.47 -6.36
N ARG A 57 -1.95 11.64 -5.79
CA ARG A 57 -2.92 12.67 -5.37
C ARG A 57 -2.39 14.04 -5.77
N ASP A 58 -3.17 14.80 -6.53
CA ASP A 58 -2.77 16.13 -7.02
C ASP A 58 -1.39 16.16 -7.72
N GLY A 59 -1.05 15.08 -8.43
CA GLY A 59 0.26 14.91 -9.09
C GLY A 59 1.42 14.53 -8.16
N VAL A 60 1.19 14.38 -6.86
CA VAL A 60 2.16 13.92 -5.87
C VAL A 60 2.01 12.42 -5.67
N ARG A 61 3.16 11.70 -5.65
CA ARG A 61 3.19 10.25 -5.43
C ARG A 61 3.61 9.90 -4.02
N GLU A 62 2.73 9.20 -3.32
CA GLU A 62 2.95 8.72 -1.96
C GLU A 62 3.13 7.20 -1.94
N ARG A 63 3.95 6.72 -1.01
CA ARG A 63 4.21 5.29 -0.80
C ARG A 63 3.51 4.83 0.46
N MET A 64 2.66 3.83 0.33
CA MET A 64 1.98 3.18 1.44
C MET A 64 2.36 1.71 1.49
N TYR A 65 2.43 1.17 2.70
CA TYR A 65 2.79 -0.22 2.95
C TYR A 65 1.59 -0.98 3.48
N PHE A 66 1.38 -2.19 2.97
CA PHE A 66 0.31 -3.08 3.40
C PHE A 66 0.90 -4.43 3.74
N ARG A 67 0.38 -5.09 4.76
CA ARG A 67 0.89 -6.40 5.19
C ARG A 67 0.75 -7.43 4.07
N ASP A 68 -0.44 -7.46 3.48
CA ASP A 68 -0.86 -8.45 2.50
C ASP A 68 -2.03 -7.93 1.64
N GLU A 69 -2.45 -8.72 0.66
CA GLU A 69 -3.59 -8.41 -0.20
C GLU A 69 -4.88 -8.21 0.59
N SER A 70 -5.10 -8.97 1.67
CA SER A 70 -6.31 -8.83 2.50
C SER A 70 -6.40 -7.46 3.14
N SER A 71 -5.29 -6.93 3.66
CA SER A 71 -5.23 -5.58 4.23
C SER A 71 -5.44 -4.48 3.17
N LEU A 72 -4.94 -4.69 1.94
CA LEU A 72 -5.18 -3.78 0.81
C LEU A 72 -6.65 -3.80 0.37
N ALA A 73 -7.23 -4.99 0.20
CA ALA A 73 -8.65 -5.16 -0.16
C ALA A 73 -9.57 -4.50 0.87
N ALA A 74 -9.29 -4.72 2.16
CA ALA A 74 -10.09 -4.14 3.23
C ALA A 74 -10.00 -2.60 3.26
N TRP A 75 -8.85 -2.04 2.94
CA TRP A 75 -8.68 -0.59 2.84
C TRP A 75 -9.47 0.00 1.66
N VAL A 76 -9.40 -0.61 0.48
CA VAL A 76 -10.19 -0.14 -0.67
C VAL A 76 -11.70 -0.26 -0.39
N ASN A 77 -12.16 -1.42 0.08
CA ASN A 77 -13.59 -1.68 0.26
C ASN A 77 -14.22 -0.85 1.40
N LYS A 78 -13.44 -0.44 2.42
CA LYS A 78 -13.95 0.40 3.52
C LYS A 78 -14.47 1.75 3.01
N ASN A 79 -13.94 2.21 1.88
CA ASN A 79 -14.18 3.55 1.36
C ASN A 79 -15.12 3.57 0.14
N GLU A 80 -15.73 2.43 -0.23
CA GLU A 80 -16.78 2.34 -1.27
C GLU A 80 -18.17 2.83 -0.79
N THR A 81 -18.25 3.71 0.23
CA THR A 81 -19.53 4.15 0.84
C THR A 81 -19.94 5.56 0.43
#